data_AF-A0A7X9EF65-F1
#
_entry.id   AF-A0A7X9EF65-F1
#
_cell.length_a   1.000
_cell.length_b   1.000
_cell.length_c   1.000
_cell.angle_alpha   90.00
_cell.angle_beta   90.00
_cell.angle_gamma   90.00
#
_symmetry.space_group_name_H-M   'P 1'
#
loop_
_entity.id
_entity.type
_entity.pdbx_description
1 polymer ?
#
loop_
_entity_poly.entity_id
_entity_poly.type
_entity_poly.pdbx_seq_one_letter_code
_entity_poly.pdbx_strand_id
1 'polypeptide(L)'
;MIKNFSCPICGNNFQLETEKLKSDGNKGTCQKCKNSLVVFPDGRAVPFEKQSTVVPPPQPVKEDPSIWRLRLKATGTMVPGGPFNLAQILEFILEDKLTMNDEAMIEGIGNWLPLKAIPAMDPLFAEKVLKDREKFGDEDHCVYHPNIPSKWFCPKCRKYFCKDCCVNKPFVVGGADHFMCKDCDIDLLLIKKKTGGLGSLLGLKPKK
;
A
#
# COMPACT_ATOMS: atom_id res chain seq x y z
N MET A 1 -0.73 -42.07 -11.31
CA MET A 1 -1.94 -42.22 -12.15
C MET A 1 -1.80 -41.36 -13.40
N ILE A 2 -2.03 -41.89 -14.60
CA ILE A 2 -1.98 -41.11 -15.86
C ILE A 2 -3.39 -40.57 -16.16
N LYS A 3 -3.51 -39.28 -16.46
CA LYS A 3 -4.77 -38.65 -16.92
C LYS A 3 -4.61 -38.03 -18.30
N ASN A 4 -5.73 -38.00 -19.02
CA ASN A 4 -5.86 -37.30 -20.30
C ASN A 4 -6.21 -35.83 -20.05
N PHE A 5 -5.55 -34.95 -20.80
CA PHE A 5 -5.76 -33.50 -20.81
C PHE A 5 -6.02 -33.05 -22.23
N SER A 6 -6.76 -31.96 -22.38
CA SER A 6 -6.97 -31.32 -23.69
C SER A 6 -6.43 -29.90 -23.67
N CYS A 7 -5.71 -29.50 -24.72
CA CYS A 7 -5.26 -28.14 -24.88
C CYS A 7 -6.48 -27.24 -25.18
N PRO A 8 -6.79 -26.24 -24.33
CA PRO A 8 -7.98 -25.40 -24.49
C PRO A 8 -7.93 -24.51 -25.74
N ILE A 9 -6.76 -24.35 -26.37
CA ILE A 9 -6.57 -23.47 -27.53
C ILE A 9 -6.71 -24.22 -28.86
N CYS A 10 -6.20 -25.45 -28.96
CA CYS A 10 -6.17 -26.20 -30.23
C CYS A 10 -6.84 -27.58 -30.17
N GLY A 11 -7.45 -27.93 -29.03
CA GLY A 11 -8.12 -29.21 -28.80
C GLY A 11 -7.22 -30.43 -28.78
N ASN A 12 -5.88 -30.27 -28.83
CA ASN A 12 -4.96 -31.41 -28.83
C ASN A 12 -4.97 -32.13 -27.49
N ASN A 13 -5.19 -33.44 -27.51
CA ASN A 13 -5.16 -34.27 -26.31
C ASN A 13 -3.74 -34.74 -26.00
N PHE A 14 -3.38 -34.81 -24.72
CA PHE A 14 -2.09 -35.28 -24.23
C PHE A 14 -2.23 -35.95 -22.86
N GLN A 15 -1.26 -36.77 -22.48
CA GLN A 15 -1.28 -37.54 -21.24
C GLN A 15 -0.16 -37.10 -20.29
N LEU A 16 -0.48 -36.94 -19.02
CA LEU A 16 0.49 -36.64 -17.96
C LEU A 16 0.22 -37.49 -16.72
N GLU A 17 1.30 -37.85 -16.02
CA GLU A 17 1.22 -38.47 -14.70
C GLU A 17 0.86 -37.42 -13.65
N THR A 18 -0.32 -37.54 -13.05
CA THR A 18 -0.83 -36.54 -12.11
C THR A 18 -0.04 -36.45 -10.82
N GLU A 19 0.66 -37.51 -10.43
CA GLU A 19 1.51 -37.57 -9.23
C GLU A 19 2.76 -36.70 -9.35
N LYS A 20 3.18 -36.36 -10.59
CA LYS A 20 4.31 -35.46 -10.86
C LYS A 20 3.87 -33.99 -10.99
N LEU A 21 2.57 -33.72 -10.94
CA LEU A 21 2.02 -32.36 -11.01
C LEU A 21 1.95 -31.78 -9.59
N LYS A 22 2.42 -30.54 -9.42
CA LYS A 22 2.25 -29.80 -8.17
C LYS A 22 0.78 -29.46 -7.94
N SER A 23 0.40 -29.25 -6.68
CA SER A 23 -0.97 -28.89 -6.29
C SER A 23 -1.43 -27.55 -6.90
N ASP A 24 -0.51 -26.63 -7.17
CA ASP A 24 -0.71 -25.34 -7.84
C ASP A 24 -0.59 -25.41 -9.38
N GLY A 25 -0.36 -26.62 -9.92
CA GLY A 25 -0.24 -26.89 -11.34
C GLY A 25 1.18 -26.73 -11.89
N ASN A 26 1.48 -27.47 -12.96
CA ASN A 26 2.78 -27.37 -13.65
C ASN A 26 2.63 -26.57 -14.95
N LYS A 27 3.59 -25.65 -15.16
CA LYS A 27 3.70 -24.89 -16.41
C LYS A 27 4.37 -25.77 -17.48
N GLY A 28 3.81 -25.75 -18.68
CA GLY A 28 4.33 -26.45 -19.84
C GLY A 28 3.92 -25.76 -21.14
N THR A 29 4.24 -26.37 -22.27
CA THR A 29 3.91 -25.85 -23.59
C THR A 29 3.23 -26.95 -24.41
N CYS A 30 2.11 -26.62 -25.06
CA CYS A 30 1.44 -27.55 -25.96
C CYS A 30 2.34 -27.86 -27.15
N GLN A 31 2.62 -29.15 -27.42
CA GLN A 31 3.51 -29.52 -28.51
C GLN A 31 2.98 -29.15 -29.91
N LYS A 32 1.64 -29.12 -30.08
CA LYS A 32 0.96 -28.81 -31.36
C LYS A 32 0.90 -27.31 -31.65
N CYS A 33 0.29 -26.51 -30.76
CA CYS A 33 0.07 -25.08 -30.99
C CYS A 33 1.14 -24.16 -30.37
N LYS A 34 2.12 -24.74 -29.66
CA LYS A 34 3.22 -24.02 -28.98
C LYS A 34 2.81 -22.98 -27.93
N ASN A 35 1.53 -22.90 -27.58
CA ASN A 35 1.05 -22.05 -26.50
C ASN A 35 1.44 -22.62 -25.13
N SER A 36 1.82 -21.73 -24.22
CA SER A 36 2.09 -22.07 -22.83
C SER A 36 0.80 -22.36 -22.08
N LEU A 37 0.82 -23.38 -21.24
CA LEU A 37 -0.33 -23.87 -20.47
C LEU A 37 0.10 -24.13 -19.02
N VAL A 38 -0.84 -24.02 -18.08
CA VAL A 38 -0.73 -24.63 -16.75
C VAL A 38 -1.65 -25.85 -16.69
N VAL A 39 -1.13 -26.97 -16.19
CA VAL A 39 -1.88 -28.22 -16.06
C VAL A 39 -1.98 -28.64 -14.60
N PHE A 40 -3.20 -28.95 -14.17
CA PHE A 40 -3.52 -29.26 -12.78
C PHE A 40 -3.78 -30.76 -12.54
N PRO A 41 -3.52 -31.29 -11.34
CA PRO A 41 -3.78 -32.71 -11.01
C PRO A 41 -5.25 -33.13 -11.17
N ASP A 42 -6.17 -32.17 -11.09
CA ASP A 42 -7.61 -32.38 -11.21
C ASP A 42 -8.08 -32.72 -12.65
N GLY A 43 -7.23 -32.54 -13.67
CA GLY A 43 -7.56 -32.80 -15.07
C GLY A 43 -7.74 -31.54 -15.91
N ARG A 44 -7.61 -30.34 -15.33
CA ARG A 44 -7.75 -29.08 -16.07
C ARG A 44 -6.43 -28.63 -16.68
N ALA A 45 -6.51 -28.05 -17.88
CA ALA A 45 -5.42 -27.32 -18.52
C ALA A 45 -5.92 -25.93 -18.90
N VAL A 46 -5.19 -24.88 -18.51
CA VAL A 46 -5.55 -23.47 -18.79
C VAL A 46 -4.42 -22.79 -19.56
N PRO A 47 -4.72 -21.82 -20.44
CA PRO A 47 -3.70 -20.99 -21.06
C PRO A 47 -2.87 -20.27 -19.99
N PHE A 48 -1.54 -20.29 -20.17
CA PHE A 48 -0.62 -19.48 -19.39
C PHE A 48 0.02 -18.46 -20.33
N GLU A 49 -0.40 -17.22 -20.25
CA GLU A 49 0.34 -16.14 -20.89
C GLU A 49 1.64 -15.96 -20.11
N LYS A 50 2.77 -16.26 -20.74
CA LYS A 50 4.05 -15.70 -20.30
C LYS A 50 3.85 -14.19 -20.38
N GLN A 51 3.77 -13.51 -19.24
CA GLN A 51 4.05 -12.08 -19.18
C GLN A 51 5.44 -11.89 -19.77
N SER A 52 5.47 -11.51 -21.04
CA SER A 52 6.69 -11.08 -21.70
C SER A 52 7.06 -9.78 -21.01
N THR A 53 8.14 -9.78 -20.23
CA THR A 53 8.77 -8.57 -19.70
C THR A 53 9.46 -7.82 -20.84
N VAL A 54 8.66 -7.39 -21.82
CA VAL A 54 8.98 -6.29 -22.71
C VAL A 54 8.03 -5.19 -22.26
N VAL A 55 8.57 -4.26 -21.48
CA VAL A 55 7.87 -3.02 -21.13
C VAL A 55 7.45 -2.38 -22.45
N PRO A 56 6.15 -2.34 -22.79
CA PRO A 56 5.72 -1.57 -23.94
C PRO A 56 6.10 -0.11 -23.64
N PRO A 57 6.58 0.68 -24.62
CA PRO A 57 6.65 2.12 -24.44
C PRO A 57 5.27 2.59 -23.93
N PRO A 58 5.21 3.53 -22.98
CA PRO A 58 3.99 3.90 -22.30
C PRO A 58 2.91 4.14 -23.35
N GLN A 59 1.88 3.28 -23.34
CA GLN A 59 0.69 3.56 -24.13
C GLN A 59 0.18 4.93 -23.66
N PRO A 60 -0.27 5.79 -24.58
CA PRO A 60 -0.93 7.03 -24.18
C PRO A 60 -2.01 6.64 -23.17
N VAL A 61 -1.89 7.22 -21.97
CA VAL A 61 -2.84 7.07 -20.88
C VAL A 61 -4.22 7.24 -21.49
N LYS A 62 -5.03 6.16 -21.52
CA LYS A 62 -6.47 6.32 -21.71
C LYS A 62 -6.88 7.33 -20.64
N GLU A 63 -7.26 8.52 -21.08
CA GLU A 63 -7.72 9.59 -20.20
C GLU A 63 -8.71 8.97 -19.21
N ASP A 64 -8.36 9.02 -17.92
CA ASP A 64 -9.24 8.58 -16.86
C ASP A 64 -10.47 9.50 -16.93
N PRO A 65 -11.64 9.00 -17.38
CA PRO A 65 -12.76 9.86 -17.67
C PRO A 65 -13.22 10.53 -16.38
N SER A 66 -13.52 11.83 -16.43
CA SER A 66 -14.05 12.56 -15.28
C SER A 66 -15.43 12.02 -14.92
N ILE A 67 -15.51 11.18 -13.90
CA ILE A 67 -16.75 10.49 -13.52
C ILE A 67 -17.09 10.60 -12.03
N TRP A 68 -16.27 11.24 -11.20
CA TRP A 68 -16.50 11.27 -9.75
C TRP A 68 -17.09 12.60 -9.27
N ARG A 69 -18.16 12.53 -8.48
CA ARG A 69 -18.65 13.66 -7.67
C ARG A 69 -18.16 13.49 -6.24
N LEU A 70 -17.72 14.59 -5.62
CA LEU A 70 -17.13 14.59 -4.28
C LEU A 70 -17.96 15.44 -3.33
N ARG A 71 -18.05 15.02 -2.07
CA ARG A 71 -18.77 15.69 -1.00
C ARG A 71 -17.99 15.63 0.30
N LEU A 72 -17.85 16.77 0.96
CA LEU A 72 -17.24 16.86 2.28
C LEU A 72 -18.20 16.30 3.31
N LYS A 73 -17.78 15.29 4.08
CA LYS A 73 -18.66 14.64 5.05
C LYS A 73 -19.02 15.57 6.21
N ALA A 74 -18.08 16.42 6.62
CA ALA A 74 -18.28 17.32 7.76
C ALA A 74 -19.40 18.35 7.51
N THR A 75 -19.52 18.84 6.27
CA THR A 75 -20.46 19.93 5.93
C THR A 75 -21.59 19.48 5.00
N GLY A 76 -21.48 18.29 4.40
CA GLY A 76 -22.36 17.83 3.33
C GLY A 76 -22.20 18.63 2.02
N THR A 77 -21.20 19.52 1.93
CA THR A 77 -21.01 20.40 0.79
C THR A 77 -20.34 19.66 -0.36
N MET A 78 -20.87 19.86 -1.57
CA MET A 78 -20.27 19.36 -2.80
C MET A 78 -18.97 20.10 -3.10
N VAL A 79 -17.94 19.38 -3.52
CA VAL A 79 -16.71 20.01 -4.02
C VAL A 79 -17.02 20.63 -5.39
N PRO A 80 -16.80 21.96 -5.57
CA PRO A 80 -17.14 22.65 -6.81
C PRO A 80 -16.22 22.24 -7.96
N GLY A 81 -16.76 22.19 -9.18
CA GLY A 81 -15.98 21.95 -10.41
C GLY A 81 -15.96 20.51 -10.92
N GLY A 82 -16.70 19.58 -10.30
CA GLY A 82 -16.79 18.19 -10.78
C GLY A 82 -17.62 18.03 -12.08
N PRO A 83 -17.66 16.81 -12.66
CA PRO A 83 -17.06 15.57 -12.16
C PRO A 83 -15.52 15.60 -12.26
N PHE A 84 -14.86 14.78 -11.45
CA PHE A 84 -13.41 14.69 -11.36
C PHE A 84 -12.92 13.32 -11.82
N ASN A 85 -11.69 13.27 -12.31
CA ASN A 85 -10.94 12.02 -12.49
C ASN A 85 -10.09 11.71 -11.25
N LEU A 86 -9.48 10.53 -11.19
CA LEU A 86 -8.66 10.10 -10.04
C LEU A 86 -7.43 10.98 -9.84
N ALA A 87 -6.85 11.53 -10.91
CA ALA A 87 -5.69 12.43 -10.81
C ALA A 87 -6.04 13.73 -10.08
N GLN A 88 -7.20 14.32 -10.36
CA GLN A 88 -7.69 15.51 -9.65
C GLN A 88 -8.04 15.20 -8.18
N ILE A 89 -8.60 14.01 -7.92
CA ILE A 89 -8.87 13.57 -6.54
C ILE A 89 -7.56 13.41 -5.77
N LEU A 90 -6.53 12.85 -6.38
CA LEU A 90 -5.20 12.74 -5.78
C LEU A 90 -4.67 14.12 -5.38
N GLU A 91 -4.75 15.12 -6.25
CA GLU A 91 -4.34 16.49 -5.92
C GLU A 91 -5.07 17.02 -4.67
N PHE A 92 -6.39 16.85 -4.60
CA PHE A 92 -7.15 17.25 -3.41
C PHE A 92 -6.73 16.50 -2.13
N ILE A 93 -6.40 15.22 -2.23
CA ILE A 93 -5.90 14.41 -1.11
C ILE A 93 -4.52 14.91 -0.66
N LEU A 94 -3.62 15.19 -1.61
CA LEU A 94 -2.28 15.69 -1.33
C LEU A 94 -2.29 17.08 -0.71
N GLU A 95 -3.28 17.91 -1.06
CA GLU A 95 -3.49 19.26 -0.51
C GLU A 95 -4.28 19.28 0.80
N ASP A 96 -4.56 18.13 1.42
CA ASP A 96 -5.36 18.01 2.65
C ASP A 96 -6.80 18.57 2.52
N LYS A 97 -7.32 18.69 1.29
CA LYS A 97 -8.70 19.13 1.02
C LYS A 97 -9.70 17.99 1.11
N LEU A 98 -9.24 16.75 1.03
CA LEU A 98 -10.04 15.53 1.19
C LEU A 98 -9.41 14.57 2.18
N THR A 99 -10.27 13.91 2.94
CA THR A 99 -9.94 12.89 3.92
C THR A 99 -10.59 11.56 3.56
N MET A 100 -10.08 10.47 4.11
CA MET A 100 -10.65 9.11 3.93
C MET A 100 -12.14 8.98 4.31
N ASN A 101 -12.67 9.91 5.09
CA ASN A 101 -14.06 9.90 5.54
C ASN A 101 -14.98 10.76 4.67
N ASP A 102 -14.45 11.60 3.80
CA ASP A 102 -15.25 12.32 2.80
C ASP A 102 -15.82 11.33 1.79
N GLU A 103 -16.77 11.78 0.98
CA GLU A 103 -17.61 10.89 0.19
C GLU A 103 -17.45 11.15 -1.29
N ALA A 104 -17.54 10.08 -2.07
CA ALA A 104 -17.62 10.15 -3.52
C ALA A 104 -18.75 9.27 -4.05
N MET A 105 -19.22 9.62 -5.24
CA MET A 105 -20.10 8.80 -6.06
C MET A 105 -19.66 8.86 -7.52
N ILE A 106 -19.98 7.82 -8.27
CA ILE A 106 -19.83 7.83 -9.73
C ILE A 106 -21.01 8.63 -10.30
N GLU A 107 -20.74 9.53 -11.23
CA GLU A 107 -21.75 10.36 -11.87
C GLU A 107 -22.76 9.49 -12.60
N GLY A 108 -24.05 9.74 -12.32
CA GLY A 108 -25.16 8.97 -12.87
C GLY A 108 -25.30 7.54 -12.30
N ILE A 109 -24.37 7.07 -11.46
CA ILE A 109 -24.35 5.69 -10.96
C ILE A 109 -24.03 5.67 -9.46
N GLY A 110 -25.04 5.33 -8.67
CA GLY A 110 -24.84 4.79 -7.32
C GLY A 110 -25.02 5.77 -6.16
N ASN A 111 -24.54 5.32 -5.01
CA ASN A 111 -24.69 5.99 -3.72
C ASN A 111 -23.42 6.73 -3.33
N TRP A 112 -23.56 7.73 -2.47
CA TRP A 112 -22.44 8.35 -1.78
C TRP A 112 -21.77 7.34 -0.86
N LEU A 113 -20.50 7.07 -1.11
CA LEU A 113 -19.69 6.17 -0.29
C LEU A 113 -18.48 6.93 0.26
N PRO A 114 -18.06 6.67 1.51
CA PRO A 114 -16.80 7.18 2.01
C PRO A 114 -15.64 6.79 1.10
N LEU A 115 -14.66 7.68 0.89
CA LEU A 115 -13.52 7.43 0.02
C LEU A 115 -12.77 6.14 0.40
N LYS A 116 -12.62 5.86 1.70
CA LYS A 116 -12.02 4.60 2.21
C LYS A 116 -12.77 3.31 1.85
N ALA A 117 -14.01 3.41 1.38
CA ALA A 117 -14.81 2.26 0.98
C ALA A 117 -14.72 2.00 -0.54
N ILE A 118 -14.02 2.85 -1.28
CA ILE A 118 -13.90 2.80 -2.74
C ILE A 118 -12.50 2.27 -3.09
N PRO A 119 -12.37 1.04 -3.63
CA PRO A 119 -11.05 0.44 -3.91
C PRO A 119 -10.14 1.27 -4.82
N ALA A 120 -10.71 2.09 -5.71
CA ALA A 120 -9.94 2.99 -6.58
C ALA A 120 -9.22 4.12 -5.81
N MET A 121 -9.64 4.43 -4.57
CA MET A 121 -9.06 5.49 -3.74
C MET A 121 -7.87 5.01 -2.92
N ASP A 122 -7.75 3.70 -2.67
CA ASP A 122 -6.66 3.09 -1.89
C ASP A 122 -5.26 3.52 -2.38
N PRO A 123 -4.91 3.44 -3.69
CA PRO A 123 -3.60 3.87 -4.16
C PRO A 123 -3.35 5.37 -3.96
N LEU A 124 -4.38 6.21 -4.00
CA LEU A 124 -4.24 7.66 -3.85
C LEU A 124 -3.84 8.04 -2.41
N PHE A 125 -4.47 7.40 -1.42
CA PHE A 125 -4.08 7.59 -0.02
C PHE A 125 -2.75 6.93 0.32
N ALA A 126 -2.41 5.80 -0.31
CA ALA A 126 -1.08 5.21 -0.18
C ALA A 126 0.00 6.18 -0.68
N GLU A 127 -0.22 6.85 -1.81
CA GLU A 127 0.69 7.89 -2.32
C GLU A 127 0.83 9.06 -1.36
N LYS A 128 -0.27 9.53 -0.75
CA LYS A 128 -0.21 10.57 0.28
C LYS A 128 0.67 10.14 1.46
N VAL A 129 0.49 8.92 1.97
CA VAL A 129 1.30 8.41 3.09
C VAL A 129 2.78 8.39 2.73
N LEU A 130 3.13 7.97 1.51
CA LEU A 130 4.51 7.98 1.04
C LEU A 130 5.09 9.41 0.98
N LYS A 131 4.36 10.36 0.39
CA LYS A 131 4.80 11.77 0.31
C LYS A 131 4.89 12.43 1.69
N ASP A 132 3.95 12.12 2.59
CA ASP A 132 4.00 12.61 3.96
C ASP A 132 5.19 12.02 4.71
N ARG A 133 5.51 10.74 4.51
CA ARG A 133 6.71 10.11 5.07
C ARG A 133 8.00 10.72 4.51
N GLU A 134 8.07 11.03 3.23
CA GLU A 134 9.24 11.71 2.64
C GLU A 134 9.42 13.12 3.21
N LYS A 135 8.31 13.85 3.38
CA LYS A 135 8.30 15.24 3.83
C LYS A 135 8.52 15.38 5.34
N PHE A 136 8.00 14.45 6.13
CA PHE A 136 7.92 14.55 7.59
C PHE A 136 8.59 13.40 8.33
N GLY A 137 8.89 12.27 7.69
CA GLY A 137 9.18 11.03 8.38
C GLY A 137 7.95 10.45 9.07
N ASP A 138 8.14 9.40 9.86
CA ASP A 138 7.08 8.78 10.67
C ASP A 138 7.66 8.21 11.99
N GLU A 139 6.82 7.54 12.78
CA GLU A 139 7.21 6.93 14.06
C GLU A 139 8.36 5.91 13.93
N ASP A 140 8.52 5.31 12.74
CA ASP A 140 9.50 4.27 12.45
C ASP A 140 10.67 4.76 11.58
N HIS A 141 10.62 5.96 11.00
CA HIS A 141 11.60 6.44 10.03
C HIS A 141 11.89 7.93 10.15
N CYS A 142 13.17 8.26 10.30
CA CYS A 142 13.64 9.64 10.36
C CYS A 142 13.48 10.33 9.00
N VAL A 143 13.03 11.59 9.01
CA VAL A 143 12.82 12.40 7.79
C VAL A 143 14.08 12.53 6.92
N TYR A 144 15.26 12.61 7.51
CA TYR A 144 16.53 12.74 6.77
C TYR A 144 17.25 11.40 6.58
N HIS A 145 16.88 10.40 7.36
CA HIS A 145 17.47 9.06 7.31
C HIS A 145 16.36 8.02 7.29
N PRO A 146 15.73 7.75 6.13
CA PRO A 146 14.54 6.91 6.03
C PRO A 146 14.72 5.46 6.49
N ASN A 147 15.95 5.01 6.67
CA ASN A 147 16.30 3.67 7.16
C ASN A 147 16.64 3.63 8.66
N ILE A 148 16.62 4.78 9.35
CA ILE A 148 16.95 4.89 10.76
C ILE A 148 15.66 5.17 11.54
N PRO A 149 15.40 4.43 12.63
CA PRO A 149 14.21 4.65 13.43
C PRO A 149 14.19 6.02 14.09
N SER A 150 13.04 6.68 13.98
CA SER A 150 12.74 7.90 14.72
C SER A 150 12.69 7.62 16.22
N LYS A 151 13.12 8.60 16.98
CA LYS A 151 13.00 8.62 18.45
C LYS A 151 12.32 9.89 18.95
N TRP A 152 12.30 10.93 18.14
CA TRP A 152 11.79 12.24 18.49
C TRP A 152 10.82 12.77 17.45
N PHE A 153 9.80 13.48 17.91
CA PHE A 153 8.80 14.16 17.09
C PHE A 153 8.78 15.66 17.44
N CYS A 154 8.76 16.52 16.41
CA CYS A 154 8.64 17.96 16.59
C CYS A 154 7.16 18.38 16.44
N PRO A 155 6.52 18.93 17.48
CA PRO A 155 5.11 19.34 17.39
C PRO A 155 4.87 20.54 16.45
N LYS A 156 5.91 21.34 16.16
CA LYS A 156 5.79 22.54 15.30
C LYS A 156 5.88 22.21 13.81
N CYS A 157 6.95 21.53 13.37
CA CYS A 157 7.09 21.15 11.95
C CYS A 157 6.52 19.77 11.62
N ARG A 158 6.05 19.03 12.64
CA ARG A 158 5.50 17.67 12.54
C ARG A 158 6.50 16.63 12.00
N LYS A 159 7.79 16.94 11.99
CA LYS A 159 8.84 16.04 11.52
C LYS A 159 9.28 15.06 12.60
N TYR A 160 9.71 13.88 12.15
CA TYR A 160 10.25 12.80 12.95
C TYR A 160 11.76 12.68 12.75
N PHE A 161 12.51 12.53 13.85
CA PHE A 161 13.96 12.60 13.87
C PHE A 161 14.61 11.41 14.58
N CYS A 162 15.75 10.97 14.05
CA CYS A 162 16.72 10.13 14.76
C CYS A 162 17.65 10.99 15.63
N LYS A 163 18.55 10.34 16.38
CA LYS A 163 19.46 11.01 17.33
C LYS A 163 20.38 12.02 16.64
N ASP A 164 20.85 11.69 15.45
CA ASP A 164 21.81 12.51 14.70
C ASP A 164 21.14 13.74 14.05
N CYS A 165 19.82 13.70 13.90
CA CYS A 165 19.03 14.79 13.32
C CYS A 165 18.49 15.77 14.36
N CYS A 166 18.73 15.54 15.65
CA CYS A 166 18.37 16.44 16.73
C CYS A 166 19.57 17.27 17.19
N VAL A 167 19.35 18.37 17.90
CA VAL A 167 20.42 19.08 18.65
C VAL A 167 20.25 18.76 20.12
N ASN A 168 21.30 18.30 20.78
CA ASN A 168 21.30 18.20 22.25
C ASN A 168 21.76 19.55 22.84
N LYS A 169 20.86 20.25 23.53
CA LYS A 169 21.14 21.51 24.26
C LYS A 169 20.72 21.36 25.72
N PRO A 170 21.51 20.70 26.58
CA PRO A 170 21.22 20.60 28.01
C PRO A 170 20.99 21.98 28.64
N PHE A 171 20.02 22.12 29.54
CA PHE A 171 19.72 23.39 30.22
C PHE A 171 20.88 23.93 31.06
N VAL A 172 21.76 23.03 31.53
CA VAL A 172 22.97 23.35 32.28
C VAL A 172 24.12 22.47 31.79
N VAL A 173 25.35 22.96 31.88
CA VAL A 173 26.55 22.20 31.48
C VAL A 173 26.65 20.94 32.34
N GLY A 174 26.65 19.77 31.69
CA GLY A 174 26.65 18.45 32.36
C GLY A 174 25.26 17.97 32.83
N GLY A 175 24.19 18.70 32.52
CA GLY A 175 22.81 18.30 32.82
C GLY A 175 22.28 17.18 31.93
N ALA A 176 21.02 16.81 32.14
CA ALA A 176 20.33 15.80 31.33
C ALA A 176 20.22 16.24 29.86
N ASP A 177 20.23 15.24 28.97
CA ASP A 177 20.02 15.46 27.53
C ASP A 177 18.68 16.17 27.28
N HIS A 178 18.74 17.22 26.46
CA HIS A 178 17.58 17.99 26.06
C HIS A 178 17.62 18.19 24.54
N PHE A 179 16.73 17.50 23.84
CA PHE A 179 16.76 17.44 22.37
C PHE A 179 15.83 18.47 21.75
N MET A 180 16.39 19.29 20.86
CA MET A 180 15.69 20.34 20.13
C MET A 180 15.69 20.09 18.63
N CYS A 181 14.63 20.55 17.96
CA CYS A 181 14.48 20.50 16.51
C CYS A 181 15.47 21.45 15.83
N LYS A 182 16.28 20.96 14.88
CA LYS A 182 17.22 21.78 14.11
C LYS A 182 16.54 22.90 13.31
N ASP A 183 15.37 22.62 12.75
CA ASP A 183 14.68 23.56 11.86
C ASP A 183 13.88 24.64 12.61
N CYS A 184 13.38 24.30 13.79
CA CYS A 184 12.35 25.09 14.47
C CYS A 184 12.80 25.63 15.83
N ASP A 185 13.94 25.16 16.34
CA ASP A 185 14.49 25.45 17.67
C ASP A 185 13.46 25.31 18.79
N ILE A 186 12.68 24.22 18.75
CA ILE A 186 11.73 23.85 19.80
C ILE A 186 12.01 22.46 20.34
N ASP A 187 11.52 22.20 21.55
CA ASP A 187 11.65 20.93 22.25
C ASP A 187 11.02 19.79 21.46
N LEU A 188 11.76 18.69 21.38
CA LEU A 188 11.28 17.47 20.76
C LEU A 188 10.60 16.55 21.77
N LEU A 189 9.50 15.95 21.34
CA LEU A 189 8.77 14.95 22.11
C LEU A 189 9.36 13.57 21.87
N LEU A 190 9.68 12.84 22.93
CA LEU A 190 10.12 11.45 22.82
C LEU A 190 8.97 10.56 22.36
N ILE A 191 9.19 9.79 21.31
CA ILE A 191 8.21 8.84 20.79
C ILE A 191 8.18 7.63 21.72
N LYS A 192 7.07 7.44 22.44
CA LYS A 192 6.85 6.26 23.27
C LYS A 192 6.49 5.10 22.35
N LYS A 193 7.45 4.22 22.04
CA LYS A 193 7.12 2.95 21.40
C LYS A 193 6.15 2.20 22.31
N LYS A 194 4.97 1.85 21.80
CA LYS A 194 4.10 0.86 22.43
C LYS A 194 4.89 -0.44 22.44
N THR A 195 5.56 -0.75 23.54
CA THR A 195 6.08 -2.09 23.77
C THR A 195 4.88 -3.02 23.61
N GLY A 196 4.94 -3.89 22.59
CA GLY A 196 3.89 -4.86 22.33
C GLY A 196 3.66 -5.70 23.57
N GLY A 197 2.59 -5.37 24.30
CA GLY A 197 2.05 -6.21 25.36
C GLY A 197 1.38 -7.43 24.75
N LEU A 198 2.17 -8.29 24.10
CA LEU A 198 1.84 -9.70 23.98
C LEU A 198 2.21 -10.30 25.33
N GLY A 199 1.18 -10.51 26.14
CA GLY A 199 1.28 -11.03 27.48
C GLY A 199 2.24 -12.21 27.55
N SER A 200 3.21 -12.06 28.45
CA SER A 200 3.86 -13.20 29.09
C SER A 200 2.78 -14.15 29.59
N LEU A 201 2.52 -15.21 28.83
CA LEU A 201 2.06 -16.49 29.36
C LEU A 201 3.20 -17.05 30.20
N LEU A 202 3.45 -16.42 31.35
CA LEU A 202 4.21 -17.00 32.43
C LEU A 202 3.40 -18.21 32.89
N GLY A 203 3.86 -19.37 32.43
CA GLY A 203 3.38 -20.67 32.87
C GLY A 203 3.37 -20.73 34.39
N LEU A 204 2.16 -20.81 34.93
CA LEU A 204 1.90 -21.35 36.25
C LEU A 204 2.55 -22.74 36.31
N LYS A 205 3.66 -22.86 37.05
CA LYS A 205 4.13 -24.16 37.52
C LYS A 205 3.08 -24.69 38.51
N PRO A 206 2.46 -25.86 38.29
CA PRO A 206 1.67 -26.49 39.33
C PRO A 206 2.62 -27.00 40.42
N LYS A 207 2.36 -26.61 41.67
CA LYS A 207 2.93 -27.30 42.83
C LYS A 207 2.35 -28.72 42.87
N LYS A 208 3.22 -29.71 42.88
CA LYS A 208 2.98 -31.02 43.51
C LYS A 208 3.93 -31.12 44.69
#